data_AF-A0A2M7QAS5-F1
#
_entry.id   AF-A0A2M7QAS5-F1
#
_cell.length_a   1.000
_cell.length_b   1.000
_cell.length_c   1.000
_cell.angle_alpha   90.00
_cell.angle_beta   90.00
_cell.angle_gamma   90.00
#
_symmetry.space_group_name_H-M   'P 1'
#
loop_
_entity.id
_entity.type
_entity.pdbx_description
1 polymer ?
#
loop_
_entity_poly.entity_id
_entity_poly.type
_entity_poly.pdbx_seq_one_letter_code
_entity_poly.pdbx_strand_id
1 'polypeptide(L)'
;MSIGLIDQPTIPAQLEAAEEMLRESKTYLGNGDGIGAMHCLHQAEIHIKKTRMIAGAQADDLTGVIDLKAQIQDQWLRLGWKLRLLAWLLA
;
A
#
# COMPACT_ATOMS: atom_id res chain seq x y z
N MET A 1 -17.46 20.26 -28.27
CA MET A 1 -16.32 20.39 -27.34
C MET A 1 -16.48 19.30 -26.30
N SER A 2 -15.62 18.28 -26.34
CA SER A 2 -15.66 17.17 -25.39
C SER A 2 -15.22 17.66 -24.03
N ILE A 3 -16.13 17.60 -23.05
CA ILE A 3 -15.81 17.81 -21.64
C ILE A 3 -14.82 16.71 -21.27
N GLY A 4 -13.62 17.10 -20.82
CA GLY A 4 -12.55 16.17 -20.47
C GLY A 4 -13.08 15.12 -19.52
N LEU A 5 -12.95 13.85 -19.92
CA LEU A 5 -13.02 12.72 -19.01
C LEU A 5 -11.94 12.97 -17.96
N ILE A 6 -12.36 13.43 -16.78
CA ILE A 6 -11.56 13.30 -15.58
C ILE A 6 -11.35 11.79 -15.46
N ASP A 7 -10.12 11.35 -15.72
CA ASP A 7 -9.69 9.95 -15.61
C ASP A 7 -10.06 9.48 -14.20
N GLN A 8 -11.23 8.86 -14.08
CA GLN A 8 -11.62 8.30 -12.79
C GLN A 8 -10.65 7.16 -12.53
N PRO A 9 -9.91 7.20 -11.41
CA PRO A 9 -8.97 6.14 -11.10
C PRO A 9 -9.69 4.81 -11.13
N THR A 10 -9.26 3.92 -12.03
CA THR A 10 -9.87 2.60 -12.16
C THR A 10 -9.37 1.68 -11.05
N ILE A 11 -10.14 0.64 -10.72
CA ILE A 11 -9.73 -0.39 -9.74
C ILE A 11 -8.33 -0.96 -10.07
N PRO A 12 -8.02 -1.35 -11.32
CA PRO A 12 -6.69 -1.84 -11.68
C PRO A 12 -5.58 -0.82 -11.43
N ALA A 13 -5.78 0.45 -11.80
CA ALA A 13 -4.78 1.49 -11.60
C ALA A 13 -4.49 1.76 -10.11
N GLN A 14 -5.52 1.67 -9.25
CA GLN A 14 -5.32 1.79 -7.80
C GLN A 14 -4.62 0.58 -7.19
N LEU A 15 -4.88 -0.63 -7.70
CA LEU A 15 -4.18 -1.83 -7.28
C LEU A 15 -2.70 -1.79 -7.68
N GLU A 16 -2.40 -1.43 -8.93
CA GLU A 16 -1.03 -1.29 -9.43
C GLU A 16 -0.25 -0.25 -8.63
N ALA A 17 -0.85 0.90 -8.33
CA ALA A 17 -0.24 1.91 -7.47
C ALA A 17 0.02 1.39 -6.04
N ALA A 18 -0.91 0.62 -5.47
CA ALA A 18 -0.71 0.02 -4.15
C ALA A 18 0.41 -1.04 -4.16
N GLU A 19 0.53 -1.83 -5.23
CA GLU A 19 1.61 -2.81 -5.42
C GLU A 19 2.97 -2.12 -5.57
N GLU A 20 3.03 -1.03 -6.33
CA GLU A 20 4.24 -0.24 -6.49
C GLU A 20 4.71 0.34 -5.15
N MET A 21 3.82 0.96 -4.39
CA MET A 21 4.13 1.49 -3.06
C MET A 21 4.58 0.38 -2.10
N LEU A 22 3.98 -0.81 -2.17
CA LEU A 22 4.43 -1.96 -1.38
C LEU A 22 5.84 -2.42 -1.77
N ARG A 23 6.16 -2.42 -3.07
CA ARG A 23 7.50 -2.76 -3.58
C ARG A 23 8.54 -1.73 -3.12
N GLU A 24 8.23 -0.44 -3.22
CA GLU A 24 9.10 0.64 -2.74
C GLU A 24 9.36 0.54 -1.25
N SER A 25 8.33 0.24 -0.44
CA SER A 25 8.50 0.03 1.00
C SER A 25 9.54 -1.05 1.31
N LYS A 26 9.51 -2.18 0.59
CA LYS A 26 10.50 -3.27 0.75
C LYS A 26 11.91 -2.79 0.41
N THR A 27 12.07 -1.96 -0.62
CA THR A 27 13.36 -1.35 -0.99
C THR A 27 13.87 -0.41 0.09
N TYR A 28 13.04 0.52 0.58
CA TYR A 28 13.42 1.41 1.68
C TYR A 28 13.81 0.63 2.94
N LEU A 29 13.04 -0.41 3.27
CA LEU A 29 13.33 -1.28 4.40
C LEU A 29 14.62 -2.10 4.22
N GLY A 30 14.94 -2.50 3.00
CA GLY A 30 16.21 -3.14 2.64
C GLY A 30 17.41 -2.21 2.81
N ASN A 31 17.21 -0.92 2.56
CA ASN A 31 18.23 0.13 2.73
C ASN A 31 18.34 0.66 4.17
N GLY A 32 17.51 0.15 5.10
CA GLY A 32 17.49 0.60 6.50
C GLY A 32 16.68 1.89 6.74
N ASP A 33 16.00 2.42 5.72
CA ASP A 33 15.12 3.58 5.86
C ASP A 33 13.72 3.13 6.31
N GLY A 34 13.53 3.07 7.62
CA GLY A 34 12.24 2.74 8.21
C GLY A 34 11.18 3.81 7.97
N ILE A 35 11.54 5.09 7.82
CA ILE A 35 10.58 6.19 7.65
C ILE A 35 10.03 6.20 6.22
N GLY A 36 10.91 6.06 5.22
CA GLY A 36 10.50 5.87 3.83
C GLY A 36 9.63 4.63 3.66
N ALA A 37 10.00 3.52 4.30
CA ALA A 37 9.20 2.30 4.28
C ALA A 37 7.80 2.49 4.87
N MET A 38 7.65 3.22 5.99
CA MET A 38 6.35 3.57 6.57
C MET A 38 5.50 4.44 5.65
N HIS A 39 6.11 5.45 5.03
CA HIS A 39 5.40 6.36 4.15
C HIS A 39 4.81 5.60 2.94
N CYS A 40 5.61 4.74 2.30
CA CYS A 40 5.13 3.92 1.20
C CYS A 40 4.01 2.96 1.62
N LEU A 41 4.11 2.28 2.78
CA LEU A 41 3.02 1.43 3.27
C LEU A 41 1.74 2.21 3.51
N HIS A 42 1.84 3.42 4.07
CA HIS A 42 0.69 4.28 4.28
C HIS A 42 0.02 4.69 2.95
N GLN A 43 0.80 5.02 1.93
CA GLN A 43 0.26 5.32 0.59
C GLN A 43 -0.42 4.10 -0.04
N ALA A 44 0.17 2.91 0.09
CA ALA A 44 -0.44 1.66 -0.38
C ALA A 44 -1.82 1.41 0.25
N GLU A 45 -1.97 1.67 1.56
CA GLU A 45 -3.26 1.56 2.25
C GLU A 45 -4.30 2.57 1.74
N ILE A 46 -3.87 3.81 1.41
CA ILE A 46 -4.74 4.82 0.83
C ILE A 46 -5.28 4.35 -0.53
N HIS A 47 -4.43 3.77 -1.37
CA HIS A 47 -4.83 3.22 -2.67
C HIS A 47 -5.80 2.04 -2.53
N ILE A 48 -5.56 1.13 -1.58
CA ILE A 48 -6.52 0.06 -1.24
C ILE A 48 -7.87 0.63 -0.78
N LYS A 49 -7.85 1.68 0.05
CA LYS A 49 -9.09 2.33 0.52
C LYS A 49 -9.86 2.99 -0.63
N LYS A 50 -9.15 3.67 -1.54
CA LYS A 50 -9.74 4.22 -2.78
C LYS A 50 -10.36 3.12 -3.64
N THR A 51 -9.65 2.02 -3.81
CA THR A 51 -10.15 0.85 -4.55
C THR A 51 -11.45 0.33 -3.95
N ARG A 52 -11.55 0.21 -2.62
CA ARG A 52 -12.80 -0.18 -1.95
C ARG A 52 -13.95 0.81 -2.16
N MET A 53 -13.68 2.11 -2.21
CA MET A 53 -14.71 3.11 -2.51
C MET A 53 -15.23 2.97 -3.95
N ILE A 54 -14.34 2.70 -4.90
CA ILE A 54 -14.70 2.48 -6.31
C ILE A 54 -15.43 1.14 -6.48
N ALA A 55 -14.92 0.07 -5.86
CA ALA A 55 -15.49 -1.29 -5.91
C ALA A 55 -16.81 -1.42 -5.13
N GLY A 56 -17.11 -0.51 -4.19
CA GLY A 56 -18.44 -0.40 -3.59
C GLY A 56 -19.56 -0.20 -4.62
N ALA A 57 -19.22 0.20 -5.85
CA ALA A 57 -20.12 0.26 -7.00
C ALA A 57 -20.05 -0.95 -7.96
N GLN A 58 -19.04 -1.82 -7.84
CA GLN A 58 -18.79 -2.98 -8.72
C GLN A 58 -18.17 -4.12 -7.89
N ALA A 59 -19.00 -5.06 -7.44
CA ALA A 59 -18.66 -6.03 -6.40
C ALA A 59 -17.88 -7.28 -6.87
N ASP A 60 -17.50 -7.37 -8.14
CA ASP A 60 -17.20 -8.67 -8.74
C ASP A 60 -15.72 -9.11 -8.70
N ASP A 61 -14.77 -8.26 -8.30
CA ASP A 61 -13.38 -8.71 -8.12
C ASP A 61 -12.60 -7.96 -7.02
N LEU A 62 -12.81 -8.37 -5.76
CA LEU A 62 -12.08 -7.86 -4.59
C LEU A 62 -10.94 -8.79 -4.14
N THR A 63 -10.68 -9.89 -4.85
CA THR A 63 -9.70 -10.90 -4.43
C THR A 63 -8.29 -10.32 -4.38
N GLY A 64 -7.89 -9.56 -5.41
CA GLY A 64 -6.60 -8.85 -5.44
C GLY A 64 -6.47 -7.77 -4.35
N VAL A 65 -7.58 -7.11 -3.98
CA VAL A 65 -7.61 -6.12 -2.89
C VAL A 65 -7.36 -6.79 -1.53
N ILE A 66 -7.91 -7.99 -1.32
CA ILE A 66 -7.75 -8.74 -0.08
C ILE A 66 -6.31 -9.24 0.07
N ASP A 67 -5.76 -9.83 -0.99
CA ASP A 67 -4.38 -10.33 -0.99
C ASP A 67 -3.37 -9.20 -0.77
N LEU A 68 -3.49 -8.11 -1.53
CA LEU A 68 -2.58 -6.98 -1.42
C LEU A 68 -2.65 -6.30 -0.03
N LYS A 69 -3.85 -6.23 0.55
CA LYS A 69 -4.01 -5.74 1.93
C LYS A 69 -3.30 -6.65 2.93
N ALA A 70 -3.39 -7.97 2.78
CA ALA A 70 -2.69 -8.90 3.65
C ALA A 70 -1.16 -8.73 3.55
N GLN A 71 -0.62 -8.53 2.34
CA GLN A 71 0.80 -8.26 2.15
C GLN A 71 1.26 -6.95 2.82
N ILE A 72 0.47 -5.89 2.71
CA ILE A 72 0.74 -4.60 3.38
C ILE A 72 0.76 -4.79 4.91
N GLN A 73 -0.20 -5.53 5.47
CA GLN A 73 -0.22 -5.83 6.91
C GLN A 73 0.99 -6.65 7.37
N ASP A 74 1.42 -7.64 6.59
CA ASP A 74 2.64 -8.41 6.88
C ASP A 74 3.89 -7.50 6.88
N GLN A 75 4.00 -6.56 5.94
CA GLN A 75 5.11 -5.60 5.94
C GLN A 75 5.09 -4.64 7.13
N TRP A 76 3.91 -4.15 7.54
CA TRP A 76 3.76 -3.35 8.75
C TRP A 76 4.25 -4.09 10.01
N LEU A 77 3.87 -5.37 10.13
CA LEU A 77 4.35 -6.21 11.22
C LEU A 77 5.88 -6.33 11.17
N ARG A 78 6.46 -6.73 10.04
CA ARG A 78 7.92 -6.84 9.90
C ARG A 78 8.67 -5.56 10.28
N LEU A 79 8.16 -4.42 9.83
CA LEU A 79 8.73 -3.13 10.17
C LEU A 79 8.64 -2.86 11.69
N GLY A 80 7.47 -3.08 12.30
CA GLY A 80 7.28 -2.90 13.74
C GLY A 80 8.23 -3.77 14.57
N TRP A 81 8.45 -5.02 14.16
CA TRP A 81 9.42 -5.91 14.80
C TRP A 81 10.87 -5.43 14.64
N LYS A 82 11.26 -4.94 13.46
CA LYS A 82 12.59 -4.35 13.23
C LYS A 82 12.83 -3.11 14.08
N LEU A 83 11.86 -2.19 14.14
CA LEU A 83 11.96 -0.98 14.97
C LEU A 83 12.06 -1.33 16.46
N ARG A 84 11.29 -2.33 16.91
CA ARG A 84 11.38 -2.82 18.29
C ARG A 84 12.74 -3.42 18.58
N LEU A 85 13.29 -4.26 17.71
CA LEU A 85 14.63 -4.82 17.87
C LEU A 85 15.70 -3.72 17.97
N LEU A 86 15.64 -2.72 17.09
CA LEU A 86 16.57 -1.58 17.12
C LEU A 86 16.47 -0.80 18.44
N ALA A 87 15.25 -0.56 18.94
CA ALA A 87 15.05 0.09 20.23
C ALA A 87 15.66 -0.70 21.40
N TRP A 88 15.62 -2.04 21.35
CA TRP A 88 16.24 -2.90 22.35
C TRP A 88 17.78 -2.91 22.27
N LEU A 89 18.36 -2.77 21.08
CA LEU A 89 19.81 -2.72 20.90
C LEU A 89 20.44 -1.38 21.29
N LEU A 90 19.63 -0.31 21.34
CA LEU A 90 20.05 1.05 21.68
C LEU A 90 19.81 1.42 23.16
N ALA A 91 19.16 0.54 23.93
CA ALA A 91 18.85 0.71 25.35
C ALA A 91 19.86 -0.04 26.23
#